data_AF-A0AAF0TI73-F1
#
_entry.id   AF-A0AAF0TI73-F1
#
_cell.length_a   1.000
_cell.length_b   1.000
_cell.length_c   1.000
_cell.angle_alpha   90.00
_cell.angle_beta   90.00
_cell.angle_gamma   90.00
#
_symmetry.space_group_name_H-M   'P 1'
#
loop_
_entity.id
_entity.type
_entity.pdbx_description
1 polymer ?
#
loop_
_entity_poly.entity_id
_entity_poly.type
_entity_poly.pdbx_seq_one_letter_code
_entity_poly.pdbx_strand_id
1 'polypeptide(L)'
;MPSRELRSLPPSPLLSPPHVHRQSHNLLPPLAGGIAAAASLLILFTFCFRKISLKRTVPSSDSESKPPHRFSYTSLRRATSKFSPSLRLGQGGFGSVYRGTVKSPTTNSNVSVAVKGEREFQNELFFAGKIDSKYIVSTIGFSSDKRGRRMLLVYELLANGSLQDCLLHRKCSELKDWKKRLSIALDIAKGLEYLHHFCDPPAIHGDIKPSNILLDDNFNAKIGDFGLARLKGGGISSTPSMRGTVCYVAPEYGSCGDLSEKCDVYSYGVLLLVLIAGRRPLQVTGSPMSEFQRANLLSWARHLARAGKLLDLVDQTVESLDKEQALLSITVALLCLQKSPARRPSMKEVVGMLSGDLEAPQLPVELSPSPPSRFPIKSHKKVR
;
A
#
# COMPACT_ATOMS: atom_id res chain seq x y z
N MET A 1 98.90 -38.19 49.12
CA MET A 1 99.01 -37.98 50.58
C MET A 1 99.81 -36.71 50.83
N PRO A 2 99.86 -36.17 52.07
CA PRO A 2 99.09 -35.03 52.63
C PRO A 2 99.35 -33.66 51.92
N SER A 3 98.62 -32.57 52.18
CA SER A 3 99.05 -31.38 52.96
C SER A 3 97.94 -30.32 52.81
N ARG A 4 97.21 -29.95 53.88
CA ARG A 4 97.40 -28.82 54.82
C ARG A 4 97.18 -27.42 54.22
N GLU A 5 96.24 -26.72 54.86
CA GLU A 5 95.63 -25.42 54.57
C GLU A 5 96.58 -24.22 54.38
N LEU A 6 96.07 -23.19 53.70
CA LEU A 6 96.37 -21.79 54.02
C LEU A 6 95.17 -20.87 53.73
N ARG A 7 94.81 -20.09 54.76
CA ARG A 7 93.87 -18.95 54.76
C ARG A 7 94.49 -17.73 54.03
N SER A 8 93.66 -16.93 53.36
CA SER A 8 93.58 -15.46 53.55
C SER A 8 92.56 -14.77 52.60
N LEU A 9 91.87 -13.78 53.16
CA LEU A 9 91.00 -12.73 52.57
C LEU A 9 91.82 -11.67 51.78
N PRO A 10 91.27 -10.55 51.26
CA PRO A 10 90.04 -10.20 50.50
C PRO A 10 90.44 -9.46 49.15
N PRO A 11 89.60 -8.69 48.41
CA PRO A 11 89.23 -7.30 48.78
C PRO A 11 87.82 -6.81 48.32
N SER A 12 87.56 -5.55 48.70
CA SER A 12 86.34 -4.74 48.72
C SER A 12 85.55 -4.53 47.41
N PRO A 13 84.24 -4.23 47.47
CA PRO A 13 83.45 -3.83 46.31
C PRO A 13 83.73 -2.39 45.87
N LEU A 14 83.89 -2.21 44.56
CA LEU A 14 84.06 -0.91 43.87
C LEU A 14 82.74 -0.12 43.86
N LEU A 15 82.86 1.18 44.13
CA LEU A 15 81.77 2.17 44.08
C LEU A 15 81.07 2.22 42.71
N SER A 16 79.73 2.31 42.74
CA SER A 16 78.90 2.70 41.60
C SER A 16 78.51 4.19 41.71
N PRO A 17 78.40 4.94 40.59
CA PRO A 17 78.16 6.39 40.57
C PRO A 17 76.70 6.77 40.97
N PRO A 18 76.42 8.06 41.27
CA PRO A 18 75.21 8.46 41.98
C PRO A 18 73.95 8.43 41.09
N HIS A 19 72.83 8.07 41.71
CA HIS A 19 71.49 8.21 41.16
C HIS A 19 71.15 9.69 40.93
N VAL A 20 71.08 10.12 39.67
CA VAL A 20 70.46 11.39 39.28
C VAL A 20 68.97 11.14 39.07
N HIS A 21 68.16 11.83 39.89
CA HIS A 21 66.71 11.85 39.83
C HIS A 21 66.24 12.46 38.49
N ARG A 22 65.56 11.68 37.64
CA ARG A 22 64.78 12.22 36.52
C ARG A 22 63.30 12.01 36.82
N GLN A 23 62.65 13.01 37.41
CA GLN A 23 61.20 13.06 37.50
C GLN A 23 60.63 13.30 36.09
N SER A 24 60.17 12.25 35.42
CA SER A 24 59.27 12.37 34.28
C SER A 24 57.83 12.38 34.79
N HIS A 25 57.20 13.54 34.80
CA HIS A 25 55.75 13.66 34.98
C HIS A 25 55.05 12.99 33.79
N ASN A 26 54.57 11.76 33.98
CA ASN A 26 53.73 11.06 33.02
C ASN A 26 52.31 11.65 33.03
N LEU A 27 52.11 12.75 32.30
CA LEU A 27 50.80 13.37 31.98
C LEU A 27 50.03 12.57 30.90
N LEU A 28 50.00 11.24 30.99
CA LEU A 28 49.38 10.36 30.00
C LEU A 28 48.19 9.50 30.48
N PRO A 29 47.78 9.46 31.76
CA PRO A 29 46.50 8.85 32.13
C PRO A 29 45.20 9.65 31.88
N PRO A 30 45.14 11.01 31.85
CA PRO A 30 43.83 11.69 31.86
C PRO A 30 43.14 11.76 30.49
N LEU A 31 43.89 11.71 29.38
CA LEU A 31 43.33 11.94 28.03
C LEU A 31 42.61 10.72 27.46
N ALA A 32 43.11 9.51 27.71
CA ALA A 32 42.49 8.27 27.21
C ALA A 32 41.14 7.97 27.89
N GLY A 33 41.02 8.28 29.18
CA GLY A 33 39.75 8.12 29.92
C GLY A 33 38.65 9.06 29.43
N GLY A 34 39.00 10.30 29.09
CA GLY A 34 38.04 11.29 28.59
C GLY A 34 37.41 10.90 27.24
N ILE A 35 38.20 10.33 26.33
CA ILE A 35 37.72 9.91 24.99
C ILE A 35 36.76 8.73 25.11
N ALA A 36 37.08 7.73 25.94
CA ALA A 36 36.22 6.57 26.15
C ALA A 36 34.89 6.95 26.82
N ALA A 37 34.91 7.88 27.78
CA ALA A 37 33.70 8.40 28.42
C ALA A 37 32.82 9.19 27.43
N ALA A 38 33.42 10.03 26.59
CA ALA A 38 32.70 10.80 25.57
C ALA A 38 32.05 9.88 24.51
N ALA A 39 32.76 8.86 24.02
CA ALA A 39 32.22 7.89 23.08
C ALA A 39 31.05 7.10 23.68
N SER A 40 31.16 6.71 24.95
CA SER A 40 30.10 5.98 25.67
C SER A 40 28.85 6.86 25.86
N LEU A 41 29.03 8.14 26.19
CA LEU A 41 27.92 9.11 26.29
C LEU A 41 27.26 9.38 24.94
N LEU A 42 28.02 9.38 23.83
CA LEU A 42 27.48 9.60 22.49
C LEU A 42 26.70 8.37 21.98
N ILE A 43 27.16 7.16 22.31
CA ILE A 43 26.42 5.91 22.06
C ILE A 43 25.15 5.87 22.91
N LEU A 44 25.23 6.25 24.19
CA LEU A 44 24.05 6.30 25.06
C LEU A 44 23.07 7.39 24.59
N PHE A 45 23.57 8.56 24.17
CA PHE A 45 22.76 9.63 23.62
C PHE A 45 22.08 9.19 22.34
N THR A 46 22.79 8.57 21.39
CA THR A 46 22.17 8.06 20.15
C THR A 46 21.18 6.93 20.42
N PHE A 47 21.44 6.05 21.40
CA PHE A 47 20.50 5.02 21.82
C PHE A 47 19.25 5.61 22.48
N CYS A 48 19.42 6.57 23.40
CA CYS A 48 18.34 7.30 24.05
C CYS A 48 17.56 8.14 23.04
N PHE A 49 18.23 8.82 22.10
CA PHE A 49 17.59 9.62 21.06
C PHE A 49 16.87 8.73 20.05
N ARG A 50 17.39 7.54 19.72
CA ARG A 50 16.64 6.53 18.94
C ARG A 50 15.44 6.02 19.73
N LYS A 51 15.56 5.75 21.04
CA LYS A 51 14.44 5.34 21.89
C LYS A 51 13.40 6.44 22.09
N ILE A 52 13.81 7.69 22.19
CA ILE A 52 12.94 8.87 22.34
C ILE A 52 12.31 9.23 21.00
N SER A 53 13.04 9.10 19.88
CA SER A 53 12.50 9.24 18.52
C SER A 53 11.49 8.13 18.21
N LEU A 54 11.75 6.88 18.62
CA LEU A 54 10.76 5.79 18.59
C LEU A 54 9.57 6.00 19.55
N LYS A 55 9.72 6.84 20.58
CA LYS A 55 8.67 7.14 21.57
C LYS A 55 7.98 8.48 21.36
N ARG A 56 8.37 9.26 20.34
CA ARG A 56 7.59 10.40 19.83
C ARG A 56 6.54 9.87 18.85
N THR A 57 5.79 8.87 19.29
CA THR A 57 4.52 8.49 18.68
C THR A 57 3.44 9.42 19.24
N VAL A 58 2.61 9.92 18.33
CA VAL A 58 1.34 10.64 18.55
C VAL A 58 0.51 9.96 19.66
N PRO A 59 -0.39 10.68 20.38
CA PRO A 59 -1.10 10.12 21.53
C PRO A 59 -1.77 8.80 21.18
N SER A 60 -1.41 7.75 21.92
CA SER A 60 -2.07 6.46 21.85
C SER A 60 -3.52 6.64 22.26
N SER A 61 -4.44 6.52 21.29
CA SER A 61 -5.69 5.84 21.61
C SER A 61 -5.31 4.36 21.78
N ASP A 62 -5.64 3.80 22.95
CA ASP A 62 -5.39 2.41 23.31
C ASP A 62 -6.19 1.45 22.41
N SER A 63 -5.72 1.22 21.18
CA SER A 63 -6.05 -0.02 20.46
C SER A 63 -4.82 -0.91 20.47
N GLU A 64 -4.74 -1.79 21.47
CA GLU A 64 -3.91 -3.00 21.34
C GLU A 64 -4.30 -3.67 20.02
N SER A 65 -3.45 -3.60 19.00
CA SER A 65 -3.70 -4.33 17.75
C SER A 65 -3.65 -5.83 18.08
N LYS A 66 -4.83 -6.44 18.21
CA LYS A 66 -4.94 -7.86 18.55
C LYS A 66 -4.38 -8.67 17.38
N PRO A 67 -3.32 -9.49 17.58
CA PRO A 67 -2.78 -10.28 16.50
C PRO A 67 -3.85 -11.24 15.96
N PRO A 68 -3.86 -11.54 14.65
CA PRO A 68 -4.85 -12.44 14.05
C PRO A 68 -4.89 -13.80 14.77
N HIS A 69 -6.10 -14.31 15.03
CA HIS A 69 -6.27 -15.54 15.80
C HIS A 69 -5.78 -16.78 15.03
N ARG A 70 -5.06 -17.68 15.70
CA ARG A 70 -4.59 -18.92 15.08
C ARG A 70 -5.66 -20.02 15.15
N PHE A 71 -6.25 -20.36 14.02
CA PHE A 71 -7.16 -21.49 13.87
C PHE A 71 -6.41 -22.79 13.53
N SER A 72 -6.98 -23.93 13.90
CA SER A 72 -6.53 -25.22 13.40
C SER A 72 -7.05 -25.49 11.99
N TYR A 73 -6.24 -26.14 11.15
CA TYR A 73 -6.66 -26.53 9.80
C TYR A 73 -7.91 -27.41 9.83
N THR A 74 -8.04 -28.32 10.80
CA THR A 74 -9.20 -29.20 10.96
C THR A 74 -10.48 -28.41 11.21
N SER A 75 -10.41 -27.36 12.04
CA SER A 75 -11.53 -26.45 12.30
C SER A 75 -11.95 -25.70 11.03
N LEU A 76 -11.00 -25.12 10.29
CA LEU A 76 -11.31 -24.42 9.04
C LEU A 76 -11.83 -25.36 7.96
N ARG A 77 -11.26 -26.57 7.85
CA ARG A 77 -11.75 -27.60 6.93
C ARG A 77 -13.18 -28.02 7.26
N ARG A 78 -13.56 -28.10 8.54
CA ARG A 78 -14.95 -28.35 8.93
C ARG A 78 -15.84 -27.15 8.61
N ALA A 79 -15.38 -25.94 8.91
CA ALA A 79 -16.10 -24.70 8.66
C ALA A 79 -16.45 -24.50 7.17
N THR A 80 -15.60 -24.96 6.26
CA THR A 80 -15.79 -24.86 4.80
C THR A 80 -16.36 -26.14 4.17
N SER A 81 -16.90 -27.07 4.97
CA SER A 81 -17.40 -28.37 4.50
C SER A 81 -16.41 -29.11 3.60
N LYS A 82 -15.15 -29.20 4.06
CA LYS A 82 -13.99 -29.76 3.34
C LYS A 82 -13.63 -28.99 2.07
N PHE A 83 -13.76 -27.66 2.09
CA PHE A 83 -13.56 -26.78 0.93
C PHE A 83 -14.47 -27.17 -0.25
N SER A 84 -15.75 -27.39 0.08
CA SER A 84 -16.76 -27.77 -0.92
C SER A 84 -16.90 -26.71 -2.00
N PRO A 85 -16.98 -27.09 -3.30
CA PRO A 85 -17.24 -26.14 -4.39
C PRO A 85 -18.51 -25.31 -4.19
N SER A 86 -19.53 -25.85 -3.50
CA SER A 86 -20.78 -25.15 -3.18
C SER A 86 -20.59 -23.91 -2.28
N LEU A 87 -19.51 -23.87 -1.50
CA LEU A 87 -19.16 -22.75 -0.63
C LEU A 87 -18.07 -21.86 -1.25
N ARG A 88 -17.67 -22.09 -2.50
CA ARG A 88 -16.66 -21.28 -3.17
C ARG A 88 -17.25 -19.91 -3.52
N LEU A 89 -16.62 -18.86 -3.02
CA LEU A 89 -16.98 -17.47 -3.32
C LEU A 89 -16.30 -16.97 -4.61
N GLY A 90 -15.09 -17.46 -4.87
CA GLY A 90 -14.34 -17.06 -6.06
C GLY A 90 -12.99 -17.78 -6.16
N GLN A 91 -12.30 -17.55 -7.26
CA GLN A 91 -10.96 -18.07 -7.52
C GLN A 91 -10.10 -16.96 -8.11
N GLY A 92 -9.12 -16.49 -7.33
CA GLY A 92 -8.15 -15.48 -7.75
C GLY A 92 -6.80 -16.11 -8.14
N GLY A 93 -5.84 -15.27 -8.55
CA GLY A 93 -4.47 -15.71 -8.88
C GLY A 93 -3.71 -16.32 -7.70
N PHE A 94 -4.19 -16.10 -6.48
CA PHE A 94 -3.57 -16.53 -5.24
C PHE A 94 -4.21 -17.75 -4.60
N GLY A 95 -5.41 -18.15 -5.04
CA GLY A 95 -6.12 -19.30 -4.51
C GLY A 95 -7.64 -19.20 -4.63
N SER A 96 -8.33 -20.27 -4.26
CA SER A 96 -9.78 -20.27 -4.10
C SER A 96 -10.17 -19.71 -2.73
N VAL A 97 -11.24 -18.91 -2.70
CA VAL A 97 -11.83 -18.36 -1.48
C VAL A 97 -13.13 -19.10 -1.20
N TYR A 98 -13.31 -19.56 0.04
CA TYR A 98 -14.48 -20.30 0.47
C TYR A 98 -15.18 -19.59 1.62
N ARG A 99 -16.51 -19.60 1.59
CA ARG A 99 -17.34 -19.26 2.75
C ARG A 99 -17.19 -20.35 3.80
N GLY A 100 -17.05 -19.95 5.05
CA GLY A 100 -17.12 -20.85 6.19
C GLY A 100 -17.78 -20.19 7.37
N THR A 101 -18.08 -20.99 8.39
CA THR A 101 -18.58 -20.50 9.68
C THR A 101 -17.64 -20.94 10.79
N VAL A 102 -17.05 -19.98 11.50
CA VAL A 102 -16.12 -20.23 12.61
C VAL A 102 -16.69 -19.65 13.89
N LYS A 103 -16.26 -20.18 15.05
CA LYS A 103 -16.53 -19.53 16.33
C LYS A 103 -15.62 -18.32 16.48
N SER A 104 -16.20 -17.16 16.72
CA SER A 104 -15.48 -15.94 17.02
C SER A 104 -14.66 -16.11 18.29
N PRO A 105 -13.36 -15.77 18.29
CA PRO A 105 -12.53 -15.85 19.49
C PRO A 105 -12.92 -14.81 20.55
N THR A 106 -13.64 -13.75 20.18
CA THR A 106 -14.05 -12.68 21.12
C THR A 106 -15.44 -12.91 21.69
N THR A 107 -16.40 -13.28 20.85
CA THR A 107 -17.82 -13.36 21.22
C THR A 107 -18.32 -14.79 21.42
N ASN A 108 -17.50 -15.81 21.09
CA ASN A 108 -17.89 -17.22 21.03
C ASN A 108 -19.10 -17.54 20.13
N SER A 109 -19.58 -16.57 19.35
CA SER A 109 -20.68 -16.74 18.41
C SER A 109 -20.18 -17.27 17.05
N ASN A 110 -21.08 -17.90 16.30
CA ASN A 110 -20.78 -18.34 14.93
C ASN A 110 -20.72 -17.12 14.00
N VAL A 111 -19.59 -16.93 13.33
CA VAL A 111 -19.36 -15.83 12.38
C VAL A 111 -19.04 -16.41 11.01
N SER A 112 -19.67 -15.84 9.99
CA SER A 112 -19.37 -16.18 8.59
C SER A 112 -18.05 -15.52 8.19
N VAL A 113 -17.17 -16.30 7.58
CA VAL A 113 -15.82 -15.88 7.20
C VAL A 113 -15.46 -16.30 5.79
N ALA A 114 -14.52 -15.57 5.19
CA ALA A 114 -13.88 -15.97 3.94
C ALA A 114 -12.54 -16.65 4.27
N VAL A 115 -12.33 -17.86 3.76
CA VAL A 115 -11.09 -18.63 3.93
C VAL A 115 -10.35 -18.70 2.59
N LYS A 116 -9.15 -18.12 2.54
CA LYS A 116 -8.29 -18.06 1.35
C LYS A 116 -7.03 -18.89 1.58
N GLY A 117 -6.65 -19.73 0.62
CA GLY A 117 -5.28 -20.25 0.55
C GLY A 117 -4.39 -19.21 -0.12
N GLU A 118 -3.24 -18.90 0.47
CA GLU A 118 -2.43 -17.76 0.03
C GLU A 118 -0.96 -18.13 -0.17
N ARG A 119 -0.39 -17.76 -1.33
CA ARG A 119 1.04 -17.94 -1.66
C ARG A 119 1.89 -16.84 -1.02
N GLU A 120 1.34 -15.64 -0.90
CA GLU A 120 1.98 -14.46 -0.30
C GLU A 120 1.59 -14.29 1.18
N PHE A 121 1.27 -15.42 1.84
CA PHE A 121 0.69 -15.48 3.18
C PHE A 121 1.44 -14.66 4.22
N GLN A 122 2.78 -14.69 4.19
CA GLN A 122 3.60 -13.99 5.17
C GLN A 122 3.45 -12.48 5.06
N ASN A 123 3.30 -11.97 3.83
CA ASN A 123 3.15 -10.54 3.61
C ASN A 123 1.78 -10.07 4.12
N GLU A 124 0.73 -10.81 3.77
CA GLU A 124 -0.62 -10.45 4.19
C GLU A 124 -0.81 -10.58 5.71
N LEU A 125 -0.25 -11.62 6.33
CA LEU A 125 -0.27 -11.76 7.80
C LEU A 125 0.51 -10.64 8.51
N PHE A 126 1.60 -10.16 7.90
CA PHE A 126 2.38 -9.03 8.44
C PHE A 126 1.56 -7.73 8.45
N PHE A 127 0.82 -7.44 7.38
CA PHE A 127 -0.03 -6.25 7.30
C PHE A 127 -1.28 -6.36 8.17
N ALA A 128 -1.85 -7.55 8.31
CA ALA A 128 -3.02 -7.81 9.16
C ALA A 128 -2.84 -7.37 10.63
N GLY A 129 -1.62 -7.44 11.18
CA GLY A 129 -1.33 -7.00 12.55
C GLY A 129 -1.05 -5.50 12.71
N LYS A 130 -0.94 -4.76 11.60
CA LYS A 130 -0.53 -3.35 11.57
C LYS A 130 -1.60 -2.40 11.07
N ILE A 131 -2.60 -2.92 10.38
CA ILE A 131 -3.66 -2.14 9.75
C ILE A 131 -4.97 -2.44 10.45
N ASP A 132 -5.57 -1.40 11.01
CA ASP A 132 -6.92 -1.45 11.57
C ASP A 132 -7.70 -0.23 11.08
N SER A 133 -8.58 -0.46 10.12
CA SER A 133 -9.36 0.60 9.48
C SER A 133 -10.64 0.02 8.90
N LYS A 134 -11.74 0.75 9.06
CA LYS A 134 -13.05 0.37 8.50
C LYS A 134 -13.08 0.28 6.96
N TYR A 135 -12.11 0.92 6.29
CA TYR A 135 -11.98 0.89 4.82
C TYR A 135 -11.09 -0.24 4.32
N ILE A 136 -10.58 -1.09 5.21
CA ILE A 136 -9.69 -2.22 4.90
C ILE A 136 -10.34 -3.51 5.38
N VAL A 137 -10.22 -4.58 4.60
CA VAL A 137 -10.76 -5.90 4.95
C VAL A 137 -10.04 -6.45 6.17
N SER A 138 -10.81 -6.74 7.23
CA SER A 138 -10.27 -7.25 8.48
C SER A 138 -9.85 -8.72 8.37
N THR A 139 -8.62 -9.01 8.79
CA THR A 139 -8.11 -10.38 8.93
C THR A 139 -8.42 -10.88 10.32
N ILE A 140 -9.38 -11.80 10.43
CA ILE A 140 -9.81 -12.41 11.70
C ILE A 140 -8.75 -13.38 12.22
N GLY A 141 -8.06 -14.09 11.32
CA GLY A 141 -7.10 -15.08 11.74
C GLY A 141 -6.42 -15.84 10.62
N PHE A 142 -5.70 -16.87 11.00
CA PHE A 142 -4.92 -17.69 10.08
C PHE A 142 -4.79 -19.13 10.56
N SER A 143 -4.45 -20.03 9.65
CA SER A 143 -3.99 -21.39 9.96
C SER A 143 -2.70 -21.66 9.20
N SER A 144 -1.67 -22.07 9.92
CA SER A 144 -0.39 -22.48 9.36
C SER A 144 -0.03 -23.91 9.77
N ASP A 145 0.04 -24.78 8.77
CA ASP A 145 0.62 -26.12 8.90
C ASP A 145 1.90 -26.21 8.06
N LYS A 146 3.03 -26.14 8.76
CA LYS A 146 4.38 -26.19 8.16
C LYS A 146 4.67 -27.52 7.48
N ARG A 147 4.09 -28.62 7.97
CA ARG A 147 4.36 -29.97 7.42
C ARG A 147 3.57 -30.20 6.14
N GLY A 148 2.35 -29.69 6.06
CA GLY A 148 1.47 -29.82 4.89
C GLY A 148 1.59 -28.70 3.84
N ARG A 149 2.38 -27.64 4.09
CA ARG A 149 2.37 -26.38 3.32
C ARG A 149 0.96 -25.78 3.16
N ARG A 150 0.12 -25.94 4.18
CA ARG A 150 -1.27 -25.45 4.17
C ARG A 150 -1.34 -24.15 4.95
N MET A 151 -1.29 -23.05 4.22
CA MET A 151 -1.36 -21.69 4.76
C MET A 151 -2.71 -21.10 4.37
N LEU A 152 -3.54 -20.77 5.36
CA LEU A 152 -4.89 -20.24 5.16
C LEU A 152 -5.05 -18.94 5.94
N LEU A 153 -5.67 -17.95 5.30
CA LEU A 153 -6.10 -16.70 5.93
C LEU A 153 -7.62 -16.69 6.07
N VAL A 154 -8.09 -16.07 7.15
CA VAL A 154 -9.50 -15.98 7.52
C VAL A 154 -9.87 -14.51 7.65
N TYR A 155 -10.82 -14.05 6.84
CA TYR A 155 -11.28 -12.67 6.81
C TYR A 155 -12.73 -12.56 7.22
N GLU A 156 -13.16 -11.36 7.54
CA GLU A 156 -14.58 -11.01 7.54
C GLU A 156 -15.23 -11.36 6.19
N LEU A 157 -16.48 -11.82 6.23
CA LEU A 157 -17.24 -12.06 5.01
C LEU A 157 -17.94 -10.77 4.59
N LEU A 158 -17.68 -10.33 3.35
CA LEU A 158 -18.34 -9.19 2.73
C LEU A 158 -19.38 -9.69 1.72
N ALA A 159 -20.65 -9.53 2.06
CA ALA A 159 -21.75 -10.27 1.44
C ALA A 159 -21.99 -9.94 -0.03
N ASN A 160 -21.65 -8.72 -0.46
CA ASN A 160 -21.82 -8.28 -1.84
C ASN A 160 -20.62 -8.65 -2.73
N GLY A 161 -19.59 -9.29 -2.17
CA GLY A 161 -18.44 -9.76 -2.95
C GLY A 161 -17.59 -8.61 -3.48
N SER A 162 -16.98 -8.77 -4.66
CA SER A 162 -16.09 -7.75 -5.22
C SER A 162 -16.83 -6.66 -6.01
N LEU A 163 -16.26 -5.46 -6.06
CA LEU A 163 -16.72 -4.38 -6.91
C LEU A 163 -16.71 -4.80 -8.38
N GLN A 164 -15.73 -5.60 -8.81
CA GLN A 164 -15.71 -6.15 -10.17
C GLN A 164 -16.97 -6.95 -10.47
N ASP A 165 -17.38 -7.83 -9.56
CA ASP A 165 -18.55 -8.68 -9.76
C ASP A 165 -19.83 -7.85 -9.71
N CYS A 166 -19.95 -6.94 -8.75
CA CYS A 166 -21.14 -6.09 -8.63
C CYS A 166 -21.30 -5.11 -9.79
N LEU A 167 -20.23 -4.45 -10.23
CA LEU A 167 -20.27 -3.41 -11.26
C LEU A 167 -20.27 -3.98 -12.68
N LEU A 168 -19.41 -4.97 -12.96
CA LEU A 168 -19.10 -5.38 -14.33
C LEU A 168 -19.73 -6.72 -14.74
N HIS A 169 -20.05 -7.60 -13.79
CA HIS A 169 -20.64 -8.91 -14.07
C HIS A 169 -22.13 -8.94 -13.77
N ARG A 170 -22.51 -8.86 -12.49
CA ARG A 170 -23.89 -8.93 -12.01
C ARG A 170 -24.68 -7.65 -12.30
N LYS A 171 -24.00 -6.51 -12.41
CA LYS A 171 -24.60 -5.18 -12.59
C LYS A 171 -25.69 -4.90 -11.55
N CYS A 172 -25.30 -4.94 -10.27
CA CYS A 172 -26.21 -4.73 -9.14
C CYS A 172 -26.94 -3.38 -9.27
N SER A 173 -28.23 -3.37 -8.94
CA SER A 173 -29.12 -2.20 -9.05
C SER A 173 -28.65 -1.01 -8.22
N GLU A 174 -28.04 -1.27 -7.08
CA GLU A 174 -27.52 -0.27 -6.14
C GLU A 174 -26.41 0.58 -6.77
N LEU A 175 -25.64 0.00 -7.69
CA LEU A 175 -24.60 0.70 -8.44
C LEU A 175 -25.17 1.49 -9.63
N LYS A 176 -26.49 1.53 -9.85
CA LYS A 176 -27.10 2.52 -10.75
C LYS A 176 -27.21 3.89 -10.09
N ASP A 177 -27.33 3.95 -8.77
CA ASP A 177 -27.36 5.23 -8.05
C ASP A 177 -25.96 5.89 -8.08
N TRP A 178 -25.90 7.09 -8.64
CA TRP A 178 -24.69 7.90 -8.65
C TRP A 178 -24.10 8.11 -7.25
N LYS A 179 -24.94 8.39 -6.25
CA LYS A 179 -24.47 8.63 -4.88
C LYS A 179 -23.77 7.42 -4.30
N LYS A 180 -24.24 6.21 -4.63
CA LYS A 180 -23.61 4.97 -4.19
C LYS A 180 -22.24 4.77 -4.84
N ARG A 181 -22.11 5.05 -6.14
CA ARG A 181 -20.79 5.03 -6.82
C ARG A 181 -19.83 6.04 -6.20
N LEU A 182 -20.28 7.25 -5.92
CA LEU A 182 -19.44 8.28 -5.28
C LEU A 182 -19.01 7.87 -3.87
N SER A 183 -19.92 7.29 -3.07
CA SER A 183 -19.59 6.75 -1.74
C SER A 183 -18.50 5.68 -1.81
N ILE A 184 -18.61 4.74 -2.75
CA ILE A 184 -17.60 3.69 -2.97
C ILE A 184 -16.26 4.32 -3.38
N ALA A 185 -16.26 5.30 -4.29
CA ALA A 185 -15.05 6.01 -4.68
C ALA A 185 -14.35 6.69 -3.50
N LEU A 186 -15.12 7.30 -2.60
CA LEU A 186 -14.64 7.95 -1.39
C LEU A 186 -14.11 6.97 -0.35
N ASP A 187 -14.80 5.85 -0.12
CA ASP A 187 -14.34 4.80 0.80
C ASP A 187 -12.98 4.23 0.39
N ILE A 188 -12.81 3.96 -0.92
CA ILE A 188 -11.52 3.49 -1.45
C ILE A 188 -10.45 4.58 -1.29
N ALA A 189 -10.78 5.85 -1.56
CA ALA A 189 -9.83 6.95 -1.40
C ALA A 189 -9.36 7.11 0.04
N LYS A 190 -10.29 7.03 1.00
CA LYS A 190 -10.01 7.08 2.44
C LYS A 190 -9.23 5.87 2.93
N GLY A 191 -9.47 4.69 2.37
CA GLY A 191 -8.67 3.50 2.63
C GLY A 191 -7.21 3.68 2.19
N LEU A 192 -6.98 4.25 1.01
CA LEU A 192 -5.62 4.55 0.54
C LEU A 192 -4.97 5.70 1.30
N GLU A 193 -5.73 6.75 1.64
CA GLU A 193 -5.25 7.83 2.51
C GLU A 193 -4.75 7.27 3.85
N TYR A 194 -5.53 6.37 4.47
CA TYR A 194 -5.14 5.65 5.68
C TYR A 194 -3.78 4.95 5.52
N LEU A 195 -3.64 4.14 4.47
CA LEU A 195 -2.39 3.39 4.22
C LEU A 195 -1.18 4.32 3.99
N HIS A 196 -1.37 5.45 3.30
CA HIS A 196 -0.28 6.34 2.92
C HIS A 196 0.10 7.36 3.99
N HIS A 197 -0.84 7.79 4.83
CA HIS A 197 -0.65 8.92 5.76
C HIS A 197 -0.72 8.52 7.23
N PHE A 198 -1.50 7.49 7.57
CA PHE A 198 -1.75 7.11 8.95
C PHE A 198 -0.97 5.86 9.40
N CYS A 199 -0.50 5.04 8.45
CA CYS A 199 0.46 3.99 8.76
C CYS A 199 1.89 4.54 8.86
N ASP A 200 2.64 4.09 9.87
CA ASP A 200 4.06 4.39 10.04
C ASP A 200 4.91 3.11 10.10
N PRO A 201 5.83 2.88 9.14
CA PRO A 201 6.00 3.64 7.90
C PRO A 201 4.78 3.46 6.94
N PRO A 202 4.60 4.38 5.96
CA PRO A 202 3.50 4.29 4.99
C PRO A 202 3.45 2.93 4.29
N ALA A 203 2.24 2.40 4.11
CA ALA A 203 1.99 1.15 3.40
C ALA A 203 1.55 1.44 1.96
N ILE A 204 2.24 0.86 0.98
CA ILE A 204 1.88 0.89 -0.44
C ILE A 204 1.19 -0.43 -0.76
N HIS A 205 -0.02 -0.39 -1.30
CA HIS A 205 -0.79 -1.60 -1.60
C HIS A 205 -0.26 -2.32 -2.85
N GLY A 206 -0.05 -1.60 -3.95
CA GLY A 206 0.57 -2.11 -5.18
C GLY A 206 -0.33 -2.93 -6.12
N ASP A 207 -1.61 -3.14 -5.81
CA ASP A 207 -2.55 -3.91 -6.66
C ASP A 207 -3.99 -3.44 -6.51
N ILE A 208 -4.20 -2.13 -6.55
CA ILE A 208 -5.54 -1.54 -6.50
C ILE A 208 -6.28 -1.81 -7.82
N LYS A 209 -7.39 -2.52 -7.73
CA LYS A 209 -8.27 -2.88 -8.85
C LYS A 209 -9.64 -3.33 -8.36
N PRO A 210 -10.70 -3.32 -9.21
CA PRO A 210 -12.06 -3.66 -8.79
C PRO A 210 -12.23 -5.04 -8.14
N SER A 211 -11.41 -6.04 -8.46
CA SER A 211 -11.50 -7.37 -7.84
C SER A 211 -10.97 -7.42 -6.39
N ASN A 212 -10.15 -6.44 -5.99
CA ASN A 212 -9.56 -6.33 -4.67
C ASN A 212 -10.33 -5.33 -3.78
N ILE A 213 -11.37 -4.70 -4.32
CA ILE A 213 -12.33 -3.91 -3.56
C ILE A 213 -13.53 -4.79 -3.27
N LEU A 214 -13.80 -5.02 -1.99
CA LEU A 214 -14.93 -5.82 -1.52
C LEU A 214 -16.01 -4.93 -0.93
N LEU A 215 -17.27 -5.39 -0.99
CA LEU A 215 -18.44 -4.62 -0.60
C LEU A 215 -19.18 -5.30 0.54
N ASP A 216 -19.39 -4.56 1.64
CA ASP A 216 -20.19 -5.03 2.78
C ASP A 216 -21.70 -5.05 2.46
N ASP A 217 -22.53 -5.43 3.43
CA ASP A 217 -24.00 -5.51 3.28
C ASP A 217 -24.65 -4.20 2.82
N ASN A 218 -24.04 -3.06 3.15
CA ASN A 218 -24.54 -1.71 2.83
C ASN A 218 -23.88 -1.11 1.57
N PHE A 219 -23.07 -1.92 0.87
CA PHE A 219 -22.24 -1.50 -0.27
C PHE A 219 -21.17 -0.46 0.09
N ASN A 220 -20.72 -0.43 1.34
CA ASN A 220 -19.51 0.31 1.70
C ASN A 220 -18.28 -0.47 1.20
N ALA A 221 -17.27 0.25 0.74
CA ALA A 221 -16.10 -0.38 0.12
C ALA A 221 -14.97 -0.63 1.12
N LYS A 222 -14.37 -1.82 1.01
CA LYS A 222 -13.16 -2.19 1.74
C LYS A 222 -12.08 -2.70 0.81
N ILE A 223 -10.85 -2.25 1.01
CA ILE A 223 -9.67 -2.68 0.26
C ILE A 223 -9.15 -3.99 0.87
N GLY A 224 -8.96 -5.02 0.05
CA GLY A 224 -8.37 -6.29 0.46
C GLY A 224 -7.22 -6.71 -0.45
N ASP A 225 -6.65 -7.88 -0.15
CA ASP A 225 -5.53 -8.51 -0.89
C ASP A 225 -4.20 -7.74 -0.79
N PHE A 226 -3.56 -7.84 0.38
CA PHE A 226 -2.26 -7.22 0.67
C PHE A 226 -1.06 -8.08 0.25
N GLY A 227 -1.26 -9.10 -0.61
CA GLY A 227 -0.18 -10.00 -1.05
C GLY A 227 1.04 -9.26 -1.63
N LEU A 228 0.80 -8.16 -2.35
CA LEU A 228 1.83 -7.33 -3.00
C LEU A 228 2.21 -6.07 -2.22
N ALA A 229 1.61 -5.83 -1.05
CA ALA A 229 1.82 -4.62 -0.27
C ALA A 229 3.25 -4.50 0.27
N ARG A 230 3.74 -3.27 0.46
CA ARG A 230 5.11 -2.99 0.95
C ARG A 230 5.12 -1.76 1.84
N LEU A 231 6.02 -1.73 2.81
CA LEU A 231 6.30 -0.52 3.58
C LEU A 231 7.24 0.40 2.79
N LYS A 232 6.95 1.70 2.79
CA LYS A 232 7.81 2.72 2.20
C LYS A 232 9.19 2.71 2.87
N GLY A 233 10.25 2.65 2.09
CA GLY A 233 11.64 2.54 2.59
C GLY A 233 12.03 1.16 3.14
N GLY A 234 11.12 0.17 3.10
CA GLY A 234 11.45 -1.22 3.43
C GLY A 234 12.37 -1.84 2.37
N GLY A 235 13.36 -2.63 2.83
CA GLY A 235 14.37 -3.24 1.97
C GLY A 235 13.79 -3.93 0.73
N ILE A 236 14.49 -3.74 -0.39
CA ILE A 236 14.14 -4.25 -1.70
C ILE A 236 13.95 -5.77 -1.61
N SER A 237 12.70 -6.25 -1.63
CA SER A 237 12.47 -7.62 -2.12
C SER A 237 12.89 -7.59 -3.58
N SER A 238 14.05 -8.20 -3.83
CA SER A 238 14.75 -8.27 -5.09
C SER A 238 13.78 -8.62 -6.21
N THR A 239 13.80 -7.78 -7.25
CA THR A 239 12.97 -7.80 -8.47
C THR A 239 11.60 -7.11 -8.34
N PRO A 240 11.36 -6.01 -9.09
CA PRO A 240 10.03 -5.69 -9.56
C PRO A 240 9.65 -6.79 -10.56
N SER A 241 9.26 -7.96 -10.05
CA SER A 241 8.48 -8.90 -10.85
C SER A 241 7.28 -8.10 -11.36
N MET A 242 6.97 -8.18 -12.66
CA MET A 242 5.81 -7.53 -13.30
C MET A 242 4.50 -8.06 -12.69
N ARG A 243 4.28 -7.75 -11.42
CA ARG A 243 3.16 -8.19 -10.58
C ARG A 243 2.24 -7.00 -10.43
N GLY A 244 1.02 -7.20 -10.90
CA GLY A 244 0.00 -6.16 -11.04
C GLY A 244 -0.83 -6.47 -12.28
N THR A 245 -2.10 -6.10 -12.25
CA THR A 245 -2.95 -6.28 -13.43
C THR A 245 -2.59 -5.19 -14.43
N VAL A 246 -2.02 -5.57 -15.59
CA VAL A 246 -1.35 -4.68 -16.58
C VAL A 246 -2.06 -3.34 -16.84
N CYS A 247 -3.39 -3.30 -16.79
CA CYS A 247 -4.19 -2.09 -17.06
C CYS A 247 -4.23 -1.05 -15.93
N TYR A 248 -3.91 -1.42 -14.69
CA TYR A 248 -3.97 -0.56 -13.50
C TYR A 248 -2.60 -0.10 -13.02
N VAL A 249 -1.54 -0.63 -13.62
CA VAL A 249 -0.15 -0.38 -13.22
C VAL A 249 0.32 0.99 -13.73
N ALA A 250 0.96 1.75 -12.85
CA ALA A 250 1.53 3.05 -13.20
C ALA A 250 2.69 2.89 -14.21
N PRO A 251 2.88 3.83 -15.16
CA PRO A 251 3.87 3.69 -16.23
C PRO A 251 5.31 3.54 -15.72
N GLU A 252 5.63 4.11 -14.56
CA GLU A 252 6.95 4.04 -13.93
C GLU A 252 7.21 2.74 -13.15
N TYR A 253 6.18 1.95 -12.85
CA TYR A 253 6.28 0.74 -12.02
C TYR A 253 7.22 -0.32 -12.63
N GLY A 254 7.34 -0.36 -13.97
CA GLY A 254 8.28 -1.25 -14.68
C GLY A 254 9.69 -0.69 -14.84
N SER A 255 9.92 0.60 -14.54
CA SER A 255 11.16 1.30 -14.81
C SER A 255 12.06 1.40 -13.58
N CYS A 256 12.43 0.26 -12.96
CA CYS A 256 13.49 0.15 -11.93
C CYS A 256 13.54 1.27 -10.86
N GLY A 257 12.40 1.91 -10.57
CA GLY A 257 12.30 3.05 -9.68
C GLY A 257 11.77 2.63 -8.32
N ASP A 258 12.06 3.42 -7.30
CA ASP A 258 11.50 3.21 -5.96
C ASP A 258 9.97 3.23 -6.03
N LEU A 259 9.35 2.15 -5.55
CA LEU A 259 7.90 2.06 -5.40
C LEU A 259 7.45 3.20 -4.48
N SER A 260 6.53 4.03 -4.98
CA SER A 260 5.96 5.15 -4.25
C SER A 260 4.46 5.00 -4.10
N GLU A 261 3.88 5.68 -3.10
CA GLU A 261 2.45 5.83 -2.92
C GLU A 261 1.72 6.32 -4.19
N LYS A 262 2.44 7.01 -5.10
CA LYS A 262 1.89 7.50 -6.36
C LYS A 262 1.52 6.38 -7.33
N CYS A 263 2.03 5.16 -7.15
CA CYS A 263 1.59 4.00 -7.91
C CYS A 263 0.14 3.65 -7.57
N ASP A 264 -0.22 3.61 -6.28
CA ASP A 264 -1.59 3.39 -5.83
C ASP A 264 -2.53 4.51 -6.27
N VAL A 265 -2.05 5.77 -6.25
CA VAL A 265 -2.83 6.92 -6.76
C VAL A 265 -3.19 6.72 -8.23
N TYR A 266 -2.24 6.26 -9.07
CA TYR A 266 -2.52 5.98 -10.47
C TYR A 266 -3.55 4.86 -10.63
N SER A 267 -3.37 3.75 -9.91
CA SER A 267 -4.31 2.63 -9.94
C SER A 267 -5.71 3.04 -9.47
N TYR A 268 -5.82 3.90 -8.45
CA TYR A 268 -7.07 4.53 -8.03
C TYR A 268 -7.69 5.36 -9.16
N GLY A 269 -6.91 6.18 -9.87
CA GLY A 269 -7.39 6.95 -11.01
C GLY A 269 -8.02 6.07 -12.10
N VAL A 270 -7.39 4.93 -12.42
CA VAL A 270 -7.96 3.96 -13.38
C VAL A 270 -9.27 3.37 -12.83
N LEU A 271 -9.27 2.96 -11.57
CA LEU A 271 -10.44 2.39 -10.90
C LEU A 271 -11.61 3.39 -10.87
N LEU A 272 -11.35 4.66 -10.59
CA LEU A 272 -12.35 5.72 -10.56
C LEU A 272 -13.00 5.90 -11.95
N LEU A 273 -12.21 5.89 -13.04
CA LEU A 273 -12.77 5.89 -14.39
C LEU A 273 -13.63 4.65 -14.67
N VAL A 274 -13.21 3.47 -14.21
CA VAL A 274 -13.99 2.22 -14.37
C VAL A 274 -15.32 2.32 -13.65
N LEU A 275 -15.32 2.88 -12.43
CA LEU A 275 -16.51 3.07 -11.62
C LEU A 275 -17.49 4.05 -12.28
N ILE A 276 -17.00 5.18 -12.80
CA ILE A 276 -17.83 6.20 -13.47
C ILE A 276 -18.37 5.68 -14.81
N ALA A 277 -17.53 5.03 -15.62
CA ALA A 277 -17.89 4.56 -16.96
C ALA A 277 -18.61 3.21 -16.97
N GLY A 278 -18.65 2.48 -15.84
CA GLY A 278 -19.29 1.18 -15.73
C GLY A 278 -18.70 0.10 -16.65
N ARG A 279 -17.45 0.27 -17.10
CA ARG A 279 -16.81 -0.61 -18.09
C ARG A 279 -15.33 -0.85 -17.80
N ARG A 280 -14.81 -1.95 -18.33
CA ARG A 280 -13.40 -2.36 -18.15
C ARG A 280 -12.44 -1.37 -18.83
N PRO A 281 -11.18 -1.20 -18.33
CA PRO A 281 -10.20 -0.32 -18.96
C PRO A 281 -9.86 -0.70 -20.41
N LEU A 282 -9.83 -2.00 -20.68
CA LEU A 282 -9.71 -2.57 -22.02
C LEU A 282 -10.92 -3.48 -22.25
N GLN A 283 -11.62 -3.26 -23.36
CA GLN A 283 -12.80 -4.03 -23.73
C GLN A 283 -12.55 -4.65 -25.10
N VAL A 284 -12.26 -5.96 -25.12
CA VAL A 284 -12.11 -6.75 -26.35
C VAL A 284 -13.40 -7.55 -26.53
N THR A 285 -14.45 -6.93 -27.08
CA THR A 285 -15.68 -7.64 -27.44
C THR A 285 -16.26 -7.10 -28.74
N GLY A 286 -16.62 -7.99 -29.66
CA GLY A 286 -17.06 -7.72 -31.04
C GLY A 286 -18.48 -7.16 -31.20
N SER A 287 -18.90 -6.24 -30.33
CA SER A 287 -20.15 -5.47 -30.51
C SER A 287 -19.91 -4.22 -31.38
N PRO A 288 -20.92 -3.68 -32.08
CA PRO A 288 -20.79 -2.52 -32.97
C PRO A 288 -20.70 -1.21 -32.15
N MET A 289 -19.59 -1.02 -31.45
CA MET A 289 -19.20 0.28 -30.88
C MET A 289 -18.23 0.98 -31.84
N SER A 290 -18.31 2.32 -31.91
CA SER A 290 -17.44 3.12 -32.76
C SER A 290 -15.97 2.86 -32.43
N GLU A 291 -15.11 2.93 -33.45
CA GLU A 291 -13.68 2.64 -33.33
C GLU A 291 -12.97 3.43 -32.22
N PHE A 292 -13.48 4.62 -31.93
CA PHE A 292 -12.98 5.46 -30.87
C PHE A 292 -13.30 4.93 -29.47
N GLN A 293 -14.48 4.32 -29.26
CA GLN A 293 -14.85 3.74 -27.97
C GLN A 293 -14.21 2.37 -27.72
N ARG A 294 -13.66 1.72 -28.76
CA ARG A 294 -12.79 0.53 -28.67
C ARG A 294 -11.42 0.84 -28.06
N ALA A 295 -11.03 2.11 -28.00
CA ALA A 295 -9.78 2.53 -27.40
C ALA A 295 -9.78 2.32 -25.88
N ASN A 296 -8.60 2.09 -25.33
CA ASN A 296 -8.29 2.12 -23.91
C ASN A 296 -9.08 3.24 -23.20
N LEU A 297 -9.78 2.92 -22.10
CA LEU A 297 -10.59 3.85 -21.31
C LEU A 297 -9.86 5.16 -20.99
N LEU A 298 -8.55 5.09 -20.72
CA LEU A 298 -7.71 6.28 -20.52
C LEU A 298 -7.62 7.16 -21.76
N SER A 299 -7.44 6.56 -22.94
CA SER A 299 -7.41 7.29 -24.21
C SER A 299 -8.75 7.99 -24.46
N TRP A 300 -9.85 7.26 -24.24
CA TRP A 300 -11.20 7.79 -24.39
C TRP A 300 -11.45 8.98 -23.46
N ALA A 301 -11.14 8.84 -22.16
CA ALA A 301 -11.29 9.92 -21.19
C ALA A 301 -10.47 11.16 -21.54
N ARG A 302 -9.21 11.00 -21.98
CA ARG A 302 -8.35 12.11 -22.41
C ARG A 302 -8.88 12.84 -23.64
N HIS A 303 -9.49 12.12 -24.59
CA HIS A 303 -10.09 12.76 -25.75
C HIS A 303 -11.36 13.52 -25.39
N LEU A 304 -12.23 12.94 -24.56
CA LEU A 304 -13.41 13.63 -24.05
C LEU A 304 -13.03 14.90 -23.29
N ALA A 305 -11.93 14.86 -22.52
CA ALA A 305 -11.38 16.03 -21.84
C ALA A 305 -11.05 17.16 -22.84
N ARG A 306 -10.27 16.84 -23.88
CA ARG A 306 -9.88 17.81 -24.92
C ARG A 306 -11.06 18.33 -25.73
N ALA A 307 -12.09 17.51 -25.90
CA ALA A 307 -13.32 17.89 -26.60
C ALA A 307 -14.30 18.67 -25.70
N GLY A 308 -14.04 18.82 -24.39
CA GLY A 308 -14.97 19.43 -23.45
C GLY A 308 -16.23 18.61 -23.17
N LYS A 309 -16.18 17.29 -23.41
CA LYS A 309 -17.32 16.37 -23.35
C LYS A 309 -17.16 15.29 -22.27
N LEU A 310 -16.60 15.65 -21.11
CA LEU A 310 -16.29 14.69 -20.05
C LEU A 310 -17.51 13.89 -19.57
N LEU A 311 -18.70 14.50 -19.55
CA LEU A 311 -19.92 13.81 -19.12
C LEU A 311 -20.31 12.63 -20.03
N ASP A 312 -19.85 12.60 -21.28
CA ASP A 312 -20.08 11.46 -22.18
C ASP A 312 -19.35 10.18 -21.72
N LEU A 313 -18.44 10.30 -20.75
CA LEU A 313 -17.77 9.16 -20.11
C LEU A 313 -18.71 8.40 -19.16
N VAL A 314 -19.70 9.08 -18.58
CA VAL A 314 -20.55 8.53 -17.53
C VAL A 314 -21.39 7.39 -18.10
N ASP A 315 -21.46 6.29 -17.36
CA ASP A 315 -22.31 5.15 -17.67
C ASP A 315 -23.77 5.57 -17.85
N GLN A 316 -24.35 5.27 -19.01
CA GLN A 316 -25.72 5.64 -19.37
C GLN A 316 -26.79 4.98 -18.49
N THR A 317 -26.42 3.93 -17.74
CA THR A 317 -27.32 3.26 -16.80
C THR A 317 -27.39 3.93 -15.43
N VAL A 318 -26.59 4.98 -15.19
CA VAL A 318 -26.60 5.72 -13.93
C VAL A 318 -27.86 6.56 -13.81
N GLU A 319 -28.50 6.45 -12.66
CA GLU A 319 -29.69 7.19 -12.26
C GLU A 319 -29.29 8.32 -11.28
N SER A 320 -30.09 9.38 -11.23
CA SER A 320 -29.90 10.52 -10.31
C SER A 320 -28.50 11.15 -10.37
N LEU A 321 -27.95 11.28 -11.58
CA LEU A 321 -26.61 11.82 -11.81
C LEU A 321 -26.48 13.26 -11.34
N ASP A 322 -25.55 13.48 -10.41
CA ASP A 322 -25.02 14.81 -10.11
C ASP A 322 -23.90 15.13 -11.10
N LYS A 323 -24.18 16.04 -12.03
CA LYS A 323 -23.27 16.39 -13.13
C LYS A 323 -22.01 17.09 -12.63
N GLU A 324 -22.11 17.92 -11.59
CA GLU A 324 -20.97 18.66 -11.05
C GLU A 324 -20.02 17.70 -10.34
N GLN A 325 -20.57 16.81 -9.49
CA GLN A 325 -19.79 15.76 -8.85
C GLN A 325 -19.19 14.77 -9.84
N ALA A 326 -19.89 14.46 -10.93
CA ALA A 326 -19.36 13.62 -11.99
C ALA A 326 -18.18 14.27 -12.71
N LEU A 327 -18.30 15.54 -13.10
CA LEU A 327 -17.21 16.31 -13.72
C LEU A 327 -16.00 16.42 -12.79
N LEU A 328 -16.23 16.69 -11.51
CA LEU A 328 -15.20 16.73 -10.47
C LEU A 328 -14.48 15.38 -10.37
N SER A 329 -15.24 14.29 -10.24
CA SER A 329 -14.70 12.94 -10.10
C SER A 329 -13.86 12.52 -11.31
N ILE A 330 -14.31 12.84 -12.53
CA ILE A 330 -13.54 12.55 -13.75
C ILE A 330 -12.26 13.40 -13.80
N THR A 331 -12.32 14.66 -13.38
CA THR A 331 -11.16 15.56 -13.33
C THR A 331 -10.11 15.05 -12.33
N VAL A 332 -10.55 14.66 -11.13
CA VAL A 332 -9.70 14.03 -10.10
C VAL A 332 -9.06 12.75 -10.63
N ALA A 333 -9.82 11.90 -11.33
CA ALA A 333 -9.26 10.70 -11.96
C ALA A 333 -8.17 11.05 -12.98
N LEU A 334 -8.37 12.05 -13.84
CA LEU A 334 -7.37 12.48 -14.83
C LEU A 334 -6.10 13.08 -14.20
N LEU A 335 -6.21 13.70 -13.03
CA LEU A 335 -5.07 14.18 -12.24
C LEU A 335 -4.29 13.01 -11.62
N CYS A 336 -4.98 12.00 -11.11
CA CYS A 336 -4.36 10.77 -10.64
C CYS A 336 -3.61 10.02 -11.76
N LEU A 337 -4.04 10.20 -13.02
CA LEU A 337 -3.50 9.52 -14.20
C LEU A 337 -2.40 10.31 -14.93
N GLN A 338 -1.83 11.34 -14.30
CA GLN A 338 -0.68 12.06 -14.84
C GLN A 338 0.52 11.13 -15.04
N LYS A 339 1.23 11.30 -16.16
CA LYS A 339 2.41 10.47 -16.49
C LYS A 339 3.52 10.63 -15.44
N SER A 340 3.78 11.86 -15.01
CA SER A 340 4.75 12.15 -13.95
C SER A 340 4.15 11.88 -12.57
N PRO A 341 4.76 11.02 -11.72
CA PRO A 341 4.29 10.75 -10.36
C PRO A 341 4.25 12.00 -9.47
N ALA A 342 5.16 12.95 -9.70
CA ALA A 342 5.23 14.21 -8.95
C ALA A 342 4.00 15.11 -9.20
N ARG A 343 3.36 15.00 -10.37
CA ARG A 343 2.16 15.77 -10.72
C ARG A 343 0.85 15.14 -10.24
N ARG A 344 0.89 13.90 -9.72
CA ARG A 344 -0.31 13.25 -9.17
C ARG A 344 -0.56 13.80 -7.76
N PRO A 345 -1.84 14.02 -7.37
CA PRO A 345 -2.17 14.38 -6.00
C PRO A 345 -1.79 13.26 -5.02
N SER A 346 -1.70 13.60 -3.75
CA SER A 346 -1.74 12.66 -2.64
C SER A 346 -3.17 12.14 -2.43
N MET A 347 -3.33 10.98 -1.79
CA MET A 347 -4.68 10.48 -1.48
C MET A 347 -5.45 11.36 -0.50
N LYS A 348 -4.75 12.10 0.37
CA LYS A 348 -5.35 13.13 1.23
C LYS A 348 -5.99 14.26 0.41
N GLU A 349 -5.28 14.77 -0.60
CA GLU A 349 -5.83 15.77 -1.52
C GLU A 349 -7.00 15.20 -2.33
N VAL A 350 -6.91 13.94 -2.79
CA VAL A 350 -8.02 13.26 -3.48
C VAL A 350 -9.28 13.19 -2.62
N VAL A 351 -9.15 12.77 -1.36
CA VAL A 351 -10.27 12.73 -0.42
C VAL A 351 -10.85 14.13 -0.19
N GLY A 352 -10.00 15.14 0.01
CA GLY A 352 -10.44 16.51 0.21
C GLY A 352 -11.19 17.08 -1.01
N MET A 353 -10.69 16.83 -2.23
CA MET A 353 -11.37 17.25 -3.47
C MET A 353 -12.72 16.56 -3.63
N LEU A 354 -12.80 15.24 -3.46
CA LEU A 354 -14.05 14.49 -3.65
C LEU A 354 -15.09 14.72 -2.54
N SER A 355 -14.65 15.11 -1.34
CA SER A 355 -15.54 15.42 -0.22
C SER A 355 -16.03 16.88 -0.24
N GLY A 356 -15.46 17.73 -1.10
CA GLY A 356 -15.76 19.16 -1.18
C GLY A 356 -14.99 20.03 -0.18
N ASP A 357 -14.01 19.46 0.52
CA ASP A 357 -13.18 20.17 1.51
C ASP A 357 -12.03 20.97 0.87
N LEU A 358 -11.68 20.65 -0.38
CA LEU A 358 -10.68 21.37 -1.18
C LEU A 358 -11.30 21.93 -2.45
N GLU A 359 -10.71 23.00 -2.96
CA GLU A 359 -11.14 23.61 -4.22
C GLU A 359 -11.12 22.59 -5.36
N ALA A 360 -12.13 22.69 -6.24
CA ALA A 360 -12.23 21.86 -7.42
C ALA A 360 -10.97 22.05 -8.28
N PRO A 361 -10.28 20.96 -8.63
CA PRO A 361 -9.02 21.09 -9.35
C PRO A 361 -9.28 21.48 -10.80
N GLN A 362 -8.31 22.16 -11.40
CA GLN A 362 -8.35 22.41 -12.84
C GLN A 362 -7.86 21.19 -13.61
N LEU A 363 -8.41 21.00 -14.82
CA LEU A 363 -7.88 19.99 -15.73
C LEU A 363 -6.41 20.28 -16.04
N PRO A 364 -5.56 19.24 -16.14
CA PRO A 364 -4.20 19.40 -16.63
C PRO A 364 -4.19 20.13 -17.98
N VAL A 365 -3.30 21.11 -18.15
CA VAL A 365 -3.23 21.96 -19.35
C VAL A 365 -3.20 21.14 -20.66
N GLU A 366 -2.54 19.99 -20.67
CA GLU A 366 -2.44 19.06 -21.80
C GLU A 366 -3.77 18.40 -22.21
N LEU A 367 -4.77 18.46 -21.34
CA LEU A 367 -6.11 17.90 -21.49
C LEU A 367 -7.20 18.97 -21.58
N SER A 368 -6.88 20.23 -21.27
CA SER A 368 -7.83 21.34 -21.38
C SER A 368 -8.26 21.55 -22.85
N PRO A 369 -9.53 21.87 -23.11
CA PRO A 369 -9.98 22.25 -24.44
C PRO A 369 -9.18 23.46 -24.92
N SER A 370 -8.61 23.38 -26.12
CA SER A 370 -7.98 24.56 -26.73
C SER A 370 -9.05 25.64 -26.92
N PRO A 371 -8.75 26.93 -26.67
CA PRO A 371 -9.68 27.99 -27.04
C PRO A 371 -9.96 27.90 -28.55
N PRO A 372 -11.22 28.13 -29.00
CA PRO A 372 -11.54 28.09 -30.42
C PRO A 372 -10.63 29.06 -31.17
N SER A 373 -9.98 28.58 -32.23
CA SER A 373 -9.03 29.40 -32.99
C SER A 373 -9.75 30.65 -33.53
N ARG A 374 -9.30 31.83 -33.11
CA ARG A 374 -9.80 33.12 -33.63
C ARG A 374 -9.28 33.45 -35.04
N PHE A 375 -8.64 32.50 -35.72
CA PHE A 375 -8.14 32.72 -37.07
C PHE A 375 -9.22 32.30 -38.08
N PRO A 376 -9.84 33.25 -38.80
CA PRO A 376 -10.73 32.88 -39.88
C PRO A 376 -9.93 32.10 -40.92
N ILE A 377 -10.36 30.86 -41.17
CA ILE A 377 -9.85 30.03 -42.26
C ILE A 377 -10.17 30.81 -43.54
N LYS A 378 -9.15 31.48 -44.10
CA LYS A 378 -9.27 32.07 -45.44
C LYS A 378 -9.44 30.91 -46.43
N SER A 379 -10.67 30.70 -46.88
CA SER A 379 -10.94 29.83 -48.01
C SER A 379 -10.23 30.41 -49.23
N HIS A 380 -9.11 29.80 -49.64
CA HIS A 380 -8.56 30.06 -50.96
C HIS A 380 -9.53 29.51 -51.99
N LYS A 381 -10.37 30.39 -52.54
CA LYS A 381 -11.09 30.14 -53.79
C LYS A 381 -10.05 29.86 -54.86
N LYS A 382 -10.06 28.65 -55.43
CA LYS A 382 -9.38 28.36 -56.69
C LYS A 382 -9.99 29.24 -57.77
N VAL A 383 -9.19 30.14 -58.33
CA VAL A 383 -9.50 30.81 -59.59
C VAL A 383 -9.31 29.79 -60.70
N ARG A 384 -10.30 29.70 -61.58
CA ARG A 384 -10.36 28.80 -62.73
C ARG A 384 -9.34 29.16 -63.79
#